data_AF-X1PW97-F1
#
_entry.id   AF-X1PW97-F1
#
_cell.length_a   1.000
_cell.length_b   1.000
_cell.length_c   1.000
_cell.angle_alpha   90.00
_cell.angle_beta   90.00
_cell.angle_gamma   90.00
#
_symmetry.space_group_name_H-M   'P 1'
#
loop_
_entity.id
_entity.type
_entity.pdbx_description
1 polymer ?
#
loop_
_entity_poly.entity_id
_entity_poly.type
_entity_poly.pdbx_seq_one_letter_code
_entity_poly.pdbx_strand_id
1 'polypeptide(L)'
;MTFSPPKDQWGEYKSMRAAAYEVMEKAGVRGGCGIFHAYRFRDVNGESVAWKHCSLNPAAVYPIIQAEAFYSPHFHGLTAGFLMNSDRFEKLTGWVYVKHGDLDTREDVFQCARYLVSHMGLSEKRWFRKRLKSGKRIWVQVPKFQSITYIGECSYSQLIIVDEERRLEAMTCPDCGAPLELHYQKSVDVDGRPVEGLKVPWLKLVTYRTWAFRPKIEVTE
;
A
#
# COMPACT_ATOMS: atom_id res chain seq x y z
N MET A 1 0.40 -2.56 12.81
CA MET A 1 0.66 -3.93 13.31
C MET A 1 1.60 -4.69 12.39
N THR A 2 2.21 -5.77 12.87
CA THR A 2 2.94 -6.74 12.04
C THR A 2 2.51 -8.16 12.39
N PHE A 3 2.19 -8.99 11.41
CA PHE A 3 1.89 -10.43 11.57
C PHE A 3 3.01 -11.25 10.94
N SER A 4 3.50 -12.27 11.66
CA SER A 4 4.58 -13.14 11.19
C SER A 4 4.14 -14.61 11.24
N PRO A 5 4.22 -15.35 10.12
CA PRO A 5 3.99 -16.79 10.09
C PRO A 5 5.10 -17.57 10.80
N PRO A 6 4.77 -18.74 11.37
CA PRO A 6 5.77 -19.69 11.80
C PRO A 6 6.57 -20.22 10.58
N LYS A 7 7.80 -20.67 10.83
CA LYS A 7 8.77 -21.00 9.77
C LYS A 7 8.30 -22.10 8.82
N ASP A 8 7.53 -23.05 9.31
CA ASP A 8 6.92 -24.14 8.54
C ASP A 8 5.84 -23.68 7.56
N GLN A 9 5.32 -22.46 7.73
CA GLN A 9 4.34 -21.83 6.83
C GLN A 9 4.96 -20.81 5.86
N TRP A 10 6.28 -20.69 5.84
CA TRP A 10 6.96 -19.84 4.87
C TRP A 10 6.87 -20.43 3.46
N GLY A 11 6.66 -19.60 2.45
CA GLY A 11 6.52 -20.08 1.07
C GLY A 11 6.13 -19.00 0.09
N GLU A 12 5.27 -19.36 -0.86
CA GLU A 12 4.79 -18.45 -1.90
C GLU A 12 3.93 -17.32 -1.32
N TYR A 13 4.10 -16.10 -1.83
CA TYR A 13 3.34 -14.93 -1.37
C TYR A 13 1.83 -15.17 -1.38
N LYS A 14 1.31 -15.84 -2.42
CA LYS A 14 -0.13 -16.07 -2.57
C LYS A 14 -0.71 -16.93 -1.44
N SER A 15 -0.01 -18.01 -1.05
CA SER A 15 -0.47 -18.88 0.04
C SER A 15 -0.34 -18.20 1.40
N MET A 16 0.81 -17.56 1.65
CA MET A 16 1.01 -16.81 2.89
C MET A 16 0.00 -15.67 3.06
N ARG A 17 -0.36 -14.97 1.97
CA ARG A 17 -1.37 -13.91 2.01
C ARG A 17 -2.75 -14.44 2.37
N ALA A 18 -3.14 -15.59 1.81
CA ALA A 18 -4.42 -16.22 2.15
C ALA A 18 -4.45 -16.62 3.63
N ALA A 19 -3.38 -17.25 4.13
CA ALA A 19 -3.24 -17.60 5.53
C ALA A 19 -3.26 -16.36 6.44
N ALA A 20 -2.58 -15.29 6.04
CA ALA A 20 -2.55 -14.03 6.78
C ALA A 20 -3.97 -13.47 7.00
N TYR A 21 -4.87 -13.57 6.03
CA TYR A 21 -6.25 -13.07 6.20
C TYR A 21 -7.02 -13.88 7.23
N GLU A 22 -6.94 -15.20 7.13
CA GLU A 22 -7.60 -16.08 8.08
C GLU A 22 -7.10 -15.84 9.51
N VAL A 23 -5.78 -15.67 9.69
CA VAL A 23 -5.24 -15.40 11.03
C VAL A 23 -5.53 -13.98 11.50
N MET A 24 -5.53 -12.97 10.62
CA MET A 24 -5.91 -11.60 11.00
C MET A 24 -7.36 -11.54 11.48
N GLU A 25 -8.27 -12.23 10.79
CA GLU A 25 -9.67 -12.35 11.20
C GLU A 25 -9.79 -13.05 12.56
N LYS A 26 -9.08 -14.18 12.75
CA LYS A 26 -9.00 -14.86 14.06
C LYS A 26 -8.44 -13.96 15.16
N ALA A 27 -7.49 -13.08 14.85
CA ALA A 27 -6.95 -12.12 15.80
C ALA A 27 -7.98 -11.04 16.22
N GLY A 28 -9.09 -10.92 15.48
CA GLY A 28 -10.15 -9.94 15.70
C GLY A 28 -10.03 -8.68 14.83
N VAL A 29 -9.23 -8.72 13.77
CA VAL A 29 -9.21 -7.69 12.73
C VAL A 29 -10.51 -7.75 11.94
N ARG A 30 -11.19 -6.61 11.79
CA ARG A 30 -12.43 -6.46 11.03
C ARG A 30 -12.21 -5.83 9.66
N GLY A 31 -11.22 -4.96 9.53
CA GLY A 31 -10.92 -4.29 8.28
C GLY A 31 -9.54 -3.65 8.28
N GLY A 32 -9.10 -3.21 7.10
CA GLY A 32 -7.86 -2.45 6.95
C GLY A 32 -7.13 -2.74 5.65
N CYS A 33 -5.83 -2.46 5.66
CA CYS A 33 -4.93 -2.83 4.57
C CYS A 33 -3.64 -3.44 5.12
N GLY A 34 -3.04 -4.32 4.32
CA GLY A 34 -1.79 -5.00 4.64
C GLY A 34 -0.81 -4.97 3.48
N ILE A 35 0.48 -4.93 3.83
CA ILE A 35 1.61 -4.99 2.90
C ILE A 35 2.51 -6.14 3.32
N PHE A 36 2.88 -6.95 2.34
CA PHE A 36 3.80 -8.05 2.55
C PHE A 36 5.25 -7.61 2.41
N HIS A 37 6.07 -8.06 3.34
CA HIS A 37 7.49 -7.81 3.35
C HIS A 37 8.24 -9.12 3.60
N ALA A 38 9.14 -9.48 2.68
CA ALA A 38 9.77 -10.81 2.67
C ALA A 38 10.99 -10.92 3.59
N TYR A 39 11.63 -9.80 3.92
CA TYR A 39 12.95 -9.79 4.56
C TYR A 39 12.94 -8.99 5.85
N ARG A 40 13.73 -9.44 6.81
CA ARG A 40 14.15 -8.65 7.97
C ARG A 40 15.65 -8.40 7.86
N PHE A 41 16.16 -7.52 8.72
CA PHE A 41 17.56 -7.14 8.72
C PHE A 41 18.19 -7.54 10.05
N ARG A 42 19.40 -8.10 9.99
CA ARG A 42 20.18 -8.42 11.19
C ARG A 42 21.62 -8.00 11.03
N ASP A 43 22.30 -7.74 12.14
CA ASP A 43 23.71 -7.39 12.16
C ASP A 43 24.61 -8.63 12.06
N VAL A 44 25.92 -8.43 12.17
CA VAL A 44 26.94 -9.49 12.14
C VAL A 44 26.81 -10.50 13.30
N ASN A 45 26.15 -10.13 14.39
CA ASN A 45 25.89 -10.98 15.55
C ASN A 45 24.53 -11.69 15.45
N GLY A 46 23.73 -11.37 14.43
CA GLY A 46 22.39 -11.90 14.23
C GLY A 46 21.28 -11.13 14.96
N GLU A 47 21.59 -9.98 15.54
CA GLU A 47 20.62 -9.12 16.21
C GLU A 47 19.78 -8.32 15.21
N SER A 48 18.49 -8.12 15.49
CA SER A 48 17.61 -7.39 14.57
C SER A 48 17.99 -5.92 14.44
N VAL A 49 18.09 -5.45 13.19
CA VAL A 49 18.47 -4.07 12.87
C VAL A 49 17.26 -3.29 12.36
N ALA A 50 17.00 -2.13 12.96
CA ALA A 50 15.98 -1.21 12.46
C ALA A 50 16.38 -0.62 11.11
N TRP A 51 15.44 -0.54 10.16
CA TRP A 51 15.71 -0.03 8.79
C TRP A 51 16.39 1.35 8.77
N LYS A 52 16.05 2.24 9.71
CA LYS A 52 16.67 3.57 9.83
C LYS A 52 18.18 3.53 10.13
N HIS A 53 18.68 2.43 10.70
CA HIS A 53 20.09 2.24 11.03
C HIS A 53 20.76 1.17 10.15
N CYS A 54 20.02 0.54 9.23
CA CYS A 54 20.50 -0.55 8.39
C CYS A 54 21.45 -0.04 7.30
N SER A 55 22.64 -0.63 7.13
CA SER A 55 23.58 -0.25 6.07
C SER A 55 23.06 -0.47 4.64
N LEU A 56 21.99 -1.26 4.48
CA LEU A 56 21.30 -1.46 3.20
C LEU A 56 20.30 -0.32 2.87
N ASN A 57 20.02 0.57 3.82
CA ASN A 57 19.18 1.73 3.61
C ASN A 57 20.03 2.92 3.11
N PRO A 58 19.84 3.41 1.87
CA PRO A 58 20.59 4.56 1.36
C PRO A 58 20.37 5.86 2.16
N ALA A 59 19.28 5.91 2.94
CA ALA A 59 18.93 7.03 3.82
C ALA A 59 19.11 6.67 5.31
N ALA A 60 20.03 5.76 5.64
CA ALA A 60 20.33 5.40 7.02
C ALA A 60 20.84 6.60 7.83
N VAL A 61 20.48 6.64 9.10
CA VAL A 61 20.92 7.64 10.07
C VAL A 61 21.83 6.98 11.12
N TYR A 62 22.80 7.75 11.61
CA TYR A 62 23.79 7.25 12.58
C TYR A 62 23.12 6.78 13.90
N PRO A 63 23.60 5.69 14.53
CA PRO A 63 24.67 4.81 14.06
C PRO A 63 24.22 3.95 12.87
N ILE A 64 25.08 3.83 11.85
CA ILE A 64 24.84 2.92 10.73
C ILE A 64 25.41 1.56 11.12
N ILE A 65 24.55 0.56 11.15
CA ILE A 65 24.85 -0.82 11.54
C ILE A 65 24.97 -1.65 10.27
N GLN A 66 26.12 -2.32 10.14
CA GLN A 66 26.31 -3.28 9.05
C GLN A 66 25.31 -4.41 9.19
N ALA A 67 24.45 -4.59 8.19
CA ALA A 67 23.36 -5.53 8.24
C ALA A 67 23.28 -6.40 6.97
N GLU A 68 22.71 -7.59 7.13
CA GLU A 68 22.29 -8.45 6.04
C GLU A 68 20.77 -8.63 6.05
N ALA A 69 20.20 -8.79 4.85
CA ALA A 69 18.80 -9.16 4.68
C ALA A 69 18.67 -10.68 4.80
N PHE A 70 17.76 -11.15 5.65
CA PHE A 70 17.44 -12.57 5.75
C PHE A 70 15.94 -12.78 5.53
N TYR A 71 15.61 -13.90 4.88
CA TYR A 71 14.22 -14.24 4.59
C TYR A 71 13.47 -14.48 5.89
N SER A 72 12.43 -13.68 6.11
CA SER A 72 11.56 -13.71 7.28
C SER A 72 10.25 -12.99 6.92
N PRO A 73 9.39 -13.64 6.13
CA PRO A 73 8.16 -13.04 5.63
C PRO A 73 7.28 -12.53 6.75
N HIS A 74 6.65 -11.37 6.57
CA HIS A 74 5.69 -10.79 7.50
C HIS A 74 4.75 -9.82 6.78
N PHE A 75 3.66 -9.48 7.45
CA PHE A 75 2.62 -8.57 6.95
C PHE A 75 2.52 -7.37 7.87
N HIS A 76 2.86 -6.18 7.37
CA HIS A 76 2.52 -4.95 8.05
C HIS A 76 1.06 -4.61 7.77
N GLY A 77 0.32 -4.15 8.78
CA GLY A 77 -1.08 -3.81 8.64
C GLY A 77 -1.46 -2.51 9.33
N LEU A 78 -2.30 -1.73 8.67
CA LEU A 78 -3.14 -0.70 9.25
C LEU A 78 -4.54 -1.29 9.34
N THR A 79 -5.00 -1.54 10.55
CA THR A 79 -6.10 -2.47 10.81
C THR A 79 -7.04 -1.88 11.85
N ALA A 80 -8.34 -2.09 11.65
CA ALA A 80 -9.40 -1.80 12.61
C ALA A 80 -9.96 -3.10 13.17
N GLY A 81 -10.33 -3.11 14.45
CA GLY A 81 -10.93 -4.26 15.13
C GLY A 81 -10.56 -4.34 16.61
N PHE A 82 -10.96 -5.45 17.24
CA PHE A 82 -10.65 -5.75 18.64
C PHE A 82 -9.69 -6.92 18.70
N LEU A 83 -8.44 -6.64 19.05
CA LEU A 83 -7.42 -7.67 19.09
C LEU A 83 -7.60 -8.56 20.31
N MET A 84 -7.57 -9.87 20.10
CA MET A 84 -7.40 -10.80 21.22
C MET A 84 -6.04 -10.61 21.88
N ASN A 85 -5.76 -11.34 22.96
CA ASN A 85 -4.43 -11.33 23.56
C ASN A 85 -3.42 -12.08 22.65
N SER A 86 -2.19 -11.57 22.53
CA SER A 86 -1.15 -12.10 21.64
C SER A 86 -0.73 -13.53 21.98
N ASP A 87 -0.63 -13.86 23.26
CA ASP A 87 -0.19 -15.19 23.69
C ASP A 87 -1.28 -16.23 23.39
N ARG A 88 -2.55 -15.82 23.54
CA ARG A 88 -3.70 -16.64 23.13
C ARG A 88 -3.71 -16.82 21.62
N PHE A 89 -3.44 -15.77 20.86
CA PHE A 89 -3.36 -15.82 19.41
C PHE A 89 -2.26 -16.75 18.91
N GLU A 90 -1.06 -16.65 19.47
CA GLU A 90 0.08 -17.51 19.12
C GLU A 90 -0.23 -18.97 19.42
N LYS A 91 -0.76 -19.28 20.61
CA LYS A 91 -1.17 -20.66 20.95
C LYS A 91 -2.22 -21.23 20.00
N LEU A 92 -3.13 -20.39 19.50
CA LEU A 92 -4.21 -20.82 18.62
C LEU A 92 -3.77 -21.03 17.17
N THR A 93 -2.82 -20.22 16.69
CA THR A 93 -2.53 -20.11 15.24
C THR A 93 -1.09 -20.47 14.89
N GLY A 94 -0.18 -20.45 15.86
CA GLY A 94 1.28 -20.47 15.65
C GLY A 94 1.85 -19.18 15.06
N TRP A 95 1.00 -18.20 14.71
CA TRP A 95 1.45 -16.89 14.24
C TRP A 95 1.69 -15.96 15.40
N VAL A 96 2.58 -14.98 15.19
CA VAL A 96 2.80 -13.89 16.13
C VAL A 96 2.35 -12.59 15.48
N TYR A 97 1.66 -11.74 16.23
CA TYR A 97 1.49 -10.35 15.84
C TYR A 97 2.05 -9.40 16.88
N VAL A 98 2.49 -8.24 16.40
CA VAL A 98 2.96 -7.12 17.23
C VAL A 98 2.13 -5.89 16.88
N LYS A 99 1.55 -5.28 17.91
CA LYS A 99 0.93 -3.95 17.83
C LYS A 99 2.02 -2.90 18.04
N HIS A 100 2.21 -2.02 17.06
CA HIS A 100 3.24 -0.97 17.09
C HIS A 100 2.76 0.34 17.70
N GLY A 101 1.45 0.52 17.80
CA GLY A 101 0.82 1.74 18.30
C GLY A 101 -0.69 1.69 18.10
N ASP A 102 -1.38 2.61 18.76
CA ASP A 102 -2.77 2.93 18.52
C ASP A 102 -2.92 3.93 17.36
N LEU A 103 -4.13 4.03 16.80
CA LEU A 103 -4.46 4.91 15.68
C LEU A 103 -5.50 5.94 16.12
N ASP A 104 -5.24 6.60 17.24
CA ASP A 104 -6.21 7.47 17.93
C ASP A 104 -6.36 8.82 17.22
N THR A 105 -5.31 9.28 16.55
CA THR A 105 -5.30 10.56 15.84
C THR A 105 -5.10 10.39 14.33
N ARG A 106 -5.46 11.45 13.58
CA ARG A 106 -5.18 11.51 12.13
C ARG A 106 -3.68 11.42 11.82
N GLU A 107 -2.83 11.96 12.70
CA GLU A 107 -1.39 11.90 12.54
C GLU A 107 -0.87 10.46 12.69
N ASP A 108 -1.42 9.69 13.64
CA ASP A 108 -1.07 8.28 13.81
C ASP A 108 -1.42 7.46 12.57
N VAL A 109 -2.62 7.70 12.02
CA VAL A 109 -3.07 7.08 10.76
C VAL A 109 -2.13 7.45 9.61
N PHE A 110 -1.77 8.73 9.49
CA PHE A 110 -0.87 9.20 8.43
C PHE A 110 0.53 8.59 8.55
N GLN A 111 1.13 8.59 9.74
CA GLN A 111 2.45 8.01 9.97
C GLN A 111 2.44 6.50 9.73
N CYS A 112 1.39 5.80 10.15
CA CYS A 112 1.23 4.37 9.88
C CYS A 112 1.12 4.10 8.37
N ALA A 113 0.29 4.85 7.65
CA ALA A 113 0.17 4.74 6.20
C ALA A 113 1.49 5.04 5.47
N ARG A 114 2.21 6.08 5.91
CA ARG A 114 3.53 6.44 5.37
C ARG A 114 4.55 5.31 5.58
N TYR A 115 4.57 4.74 6.78
CA TYR A 115 5.44 3.61 7.12
C TYR A 115 5.09 2.36 6.28
N LEU A 116 3.80 2.07 6.10
CA LEU A 116 3.35 0.99 5.22
C LEU A 116 3.86 1.17 3.79
N VAL A 117 3.61 2.33 3.20
CA VAL A 117 4.00 2.62 1.81
C VAL A 117 5.52 2.61 1.63
N SER A 118 6.31 2.96 2.65
CA SER A 118 7.79 2.88 2.56
C SER A 118 8.33 1.45 2.56
N HIS A 119 7.53 0.46 3.01
CA HIS A 119 7.88 -0.96 3.00
C HIS A 119 7.24 -1.71 1.82
N MET A 120 6.63 -0.98 0.89
CA MET A 120 5.91 -1.53 -0.24
C MET A 120 6.87 -1.94 -1.37
N GLY A 121 7.06 -3.25 -1.55
CA GLY A 121 7.76 -3.76 -2.74
C GLY A 121 6.96 -3.46 -4.01
N LEU A 122 7.57 -2.88 -5.04
CA LEU A 122 6.94 -2.68 -6.33
C LEU A 122 6.93 -4.00 -7.12
N SER A 123 5.74 -4.46 -7.49
CA SER A 123 5.60 -5.66 -8.33
C SER A 123 6.11 -5.39 -9.75
N GLU A 124 6.82 -6.37 -10.31
CA GLU A 124 7.08 -6.41 -11.75
C GLU A 124 5.76 -6.32 -12.53
N LYS A 125 5.83 -5.69 -13.70
CA LYS A 125 4.69 -5.51 -14.59
C LYS A 125 4.48 -6.78 -15.41
N ARG A 126 3.22 -7.21 -15.58
CA ARG A 126 2.83 -8.23 -16.53
C ARG A 126 1.90 -7.64 -17.60
N TRP A 127 2.00 -8.16 -18.81
CA TRP A 127 1.06 -7.85 -19.88
C TRP A 127 -0.04 -8.91 -19.92
N PHE A 128 -1.29 -8.50 -20.08
CA PHE A 128 -2.38 -9.43 -20.37
C PHE A 128 -3.33 -8.87 -21.43
N ARG A 129 -3.99 -9.76 -22.16
CA ARG A 129 -4.99 -9.40 -23.17
C ARG A 129 -6.36 -9.21 -22.52
N LYS A 130 -6.94 -8.02 -22.68
CA LYS A 130 -8.31 -7.71 -22.26
C LYS A 130 -9.20 -7.53 -23.48
N ARG A 131 -10.40 -8.11 -23.46
CA ARG A 131 -11.46 -7.87 -24.47
C ARG A 131 -12.35 -6.73 -24.00
N LEU A 132 -12.54 -5.72 -24.82
CA LEU A 132 -13.44 -4.60 -24.57
C LEU A 132 -14.88 -4.99 -24.91
N LYS A 133 -15.87 -4.23 -24.41
CA LYS A 133 -17.30 -4.42 -24.74
C LYS A 133 -17.56 -4.34 -26.25
N SER A 134 -16.78 -3.53 -26.98
CA SER A 134 -16.80 -3.45 -28.44
C SER A 134 -16.23 -4.69 -29.17
N GLY A 135 -15.75 -5.69 -28.44
CA GLY A 135 -15.13 -6.90 -28.99
C GLY A 135 -13.63 -6.78 -29.29
N LYS A 136 -13.07 -5.56 -29.34
CA LYS A 136 -11.64 -5.29 -29.57
C LYS A 136 -10.76 -5.87 -28.45
N ARG A 137 -9.60 -6.43 -28.80
CA ARG A 137 -8.59 -6.93 -27.85
C ARG A 137 -7.46 -5.92 -27.71
N ILE A 138 -7.09 -5.59 -26.47
CA ILE A 138 -5.95 -4.71 -26.16
C ILE A 138 -4.97 -5.41 -25.22
N TRP A 139 -3.71 -5.01 -25.27
CA TRP A 139 -2.71 -5.37 -24.27
C TRP A 139 -2.73 -4.35 -23.15
N VAL A 140 -2.86 -4.83 -21.91
CA VAL A 140 -2.84 -3.98 -20.72
C VAL A 140 -1.66 -4.42 -19.86
N GLN A 141 -0.82 -3.46 -19.48
CA GLN A 141 0.24 -3.67 -18.51
C GLN A 141 -0.33 -3.45 -17.11
N VAL A 142 -0.24 -4.46 -16.25
CA VAL A 142 -0.66 -4.37 -14.85
C VAL A 142 0.44 -4.91 -13.94
N PRO A 143 0.51 -4.46 -12.68
CA PRO A 143 1.31 -5.13 -11.67
C PRO A 143 0.97 -6.63 -11.63
N LYS A 144 1.98 -7.50 -11.58
CA LYS A 144 1.82 -8.95 -11.41
C LYS A 144 1.09 -9.26 -10.10
N PHE A 145 1.29 -8.44 -9.07
CA PHE A 145 0.57 -8.45 -7.80
C PHE A 145 0.38 -7.02 -7.27
N GLN A 146 -0.72 -6.80 -6.54
CA GLN A 146 -0.91 -5.56 -5.77
C GLN A 146 -0.06 -5.62 -4.51
N SER A 147 0.72 -4.57 -4.27
CA SER A 147 1.63 -4.51 -3.11
C SER A 147 0.89 -4.18 -1.81
N ILE A 148 -0.24 -3.47 -1.91
CA ILE A 148 -1.20 -3.26 -0.82
C ILE A 148 -2.37 -4.20 -1.06
N THR A 149 -2.85 -4.85 -0.02
CA THR A 149 -4.14 -5.55 -0.09
C THR A 149 -5.08 -5.13 1.01
N TYR A 150 -6.34 -4.91 0.64
CA TYR A 150 -7.40 -4.55 1.57
C TYR A 150 -8.08 -5.80 2.12
N ILE A 151 -8.37 -5.79 3.41
CA ILE A 151 -8.86 -6.95 4.15
C ILE A 151 -10.18 -6.66 4.87
N GLY A 152 -10.95 -7.72 5.11
CA GLY A 152 -12.22 -7.66 5.84
C GLY A 152 -13.21 -6.69 5.21
N GLU A 153 -13.77 -5.80 6.03
CA GLU A 153 -14.74 -4.77 5.63
C GLU A 153 -14.19 -3.77 4.61
N CYS A 154 -12.86 -3.60 4.52
CA CYS A 154 -12.25 -2.76 3.50
C CYS A 154 -11.98 -3.50 2.18
N SER A 155 -12.25 -4.80 2.11
CA SER A 155 -11.93 -5.61 0.92
C SER A 155 -12.76 -5.19 -0.29
N TYR A 156 -12.17 -5.31 -1.49
CA TYR A 156 -12.83 -4.90 -2.73
C TYR A 156 -14.14 -5.62 -3.03
N SER A 157 -14.33 -6.85 -2.51
CA SER A 157 -15.58 -7.60 -2.65
C SER A 157 -16.69 -7.10 -1.74
N GLN A 158 -16.34 -6.36 -0.68
CA GLN A 158 -17.29 -5.69 0.22
C GLN A 158 -17.56 -4.24 -0.22
N LEU A 159 -16.81 -3.73 -1.20
CA LEU A 159 -17.05 -2.41 -1.77
C LEU A 159 -18.35 -2.43 -2.57
N ILE A 160 -19.43 -2.00 -1.92
CA ILE A 160 -20.69 -1.68 -2.60
C ILE A 160 -20.46 -0.34 -3.31
N ILE A 161 -20.16 -0.41 -4.61
CA ILE A 161 -20.26 0.76 -5.48
C ILE A 161 -21.75 0.98 -5.69
N VAL A 162 -22.35 1.83 -4.85
CA VAL A 162 -23.61 2.46 -5.22
C VAL A 162 -23.26 3.27 -6.46
N ASP A 163 -23.80 2.88 -7.61
CA ASP A 163 -23.66 3.62 -8.85
C ASP A 163 -24.33 4.98 -8.61
N GLU A 164 -23.59 5.94 -8.04
CA GLU A 164 -23.96 7.35 -8.02
C GLU A 164 -23.91 7.81 -9.48
N GLU A 165 -24.95 7.46 -10.25
CA GLU A 165 -25.30 8.22 -11.43
C GLU A 165 -25.36 9.70 -11.02
N ARG A 166 -24.34 10.46 -11.43
CA ARG A 166 -24.19 11.92 -11.31
C ARG A 166 -23.96 12.48 -9.90
N ARG A 167 -22.71 12.44 -9.47
CA ARG A 167 -22.07 13.67 -8.96
C ARG A 167 -21.01 14.16 -9.94
N LEU A 168 -21.50 14.66 -11.08
CA LEU A 168 -20.82 15.71 -11.84
C LEU A 168 -21.24 17.08 -11.25
N GLU A 169 -21.28 17.20 -9.93
CA GLU A 169 -21.24 18.53 -9.34
C GLU A 169 -19.84 19.06 -9.64
N ALA A 170 -19.78 20.24 -10.28
CA ALA A 170 -18.52 20.88 -10.61
C ALA A 170 -17.69 21.00 -9.32
N MET A 171 -16.65 20.18 -9.18
CA MET A 171 -15.76 20.27 -8.05
C MET A 171 -15.09 21.63 -8.10
N THR A 172 -15.11 22.38 -7.00
CA THR A 172 -14.38 23.64 -6.88
C THR A 172 -13.13 23.42 -6.03
N CYS A 173 -12.07 24.17 -6.33
CA CYS A 173 -10.87 24.19 -5.51
C CYS A 173 -11.22 24.72 -4.10
N PRO A 174 -10.89 24.00 -3.02
CA PRO A 174 -11.21 24.45 -1.66
C PRO A 174 -10.50 25.74 -1.25
N ASP A 175 -9.40 26.08 -1.93
CA ASP A 175 -8.61 27.28 -1.61
C ASP A 175 -9.05 28.53 -2.40
N CYS A 176 -9.45 28.37 -3.67
CA CYS A 176 -9.73 29.50 -4.56
C CYS A 176 -11.12 29.48 -5.22
N GLY A 177 -11.92 28.44 -4.99
CA GLY A 177 -13.27 28.31 -5.55
C GLY A 177 -13.34 28.06 -7.06
N ALA A 178 -12.21 28.00 -7.76
CA ALA A 178 -12.19 27.76 -9.21
C ALA A 178 -12.68 26.35 -9.56
N PRO A 179 -13.45 26.16 -10.65
CA PRO A 179 -13.89 24.84 -11.09
C PRO A 179 -12.69 23.97 -11.49
N LEU A 180 -12.69 22.73 -11.02
CA LEU A 180 -11.70 21.71 -11.35
C LEU A 180 -12.16 20.94 -12.58
N GLU A 181 -11.40 21.03 -13.66
CA GLU A 181 -11.65 20.24 -14.87
C GLU A 181 -11.05 18.83 -14.75
N LEU A 182 -11.90 17.82 -14.98
CA LEU A 182 -11.47 16.43 -15.11
C LEU A 182 -10.76 16.23 -16.46
N HIS A 183 -9.43 16.17 -16.43
CA HIS A 183 -8.65 15.82 -17.62
C HIS A 183 -8.52 14.32 -17.80
N TYR A 184 -8.97 13.84 -18.95
CA TYR A 184 -8.74 12.47 -19.39
C TYR A 184 -7.50 12.44 -20.30
N GLN A 185 -6.46 11.69 -19.92
CA GLN A 185 -5.36 11.46 -20.85
C GLN A 185 -5.85 10.50 -21.95
N LYS A 186 -5.56 10.82 -23.21
CA LYS A 186 -5.74 9.85 -24.30
C LYS A 186 -4.81 8.68 -24.02
N SER A 187 -5.39 7.50 -23.78
CA SER A 187 -4.63 6.26 -23.72
C SER A 187 -3.92 6.08 -25.05
N VAL A 188 -2.63 5.77 -25.04
CA VAL A 188 -1.87 5.42 -26.26
C VAL A 188 -1.56 3.93 -26.27
N ASP A 189 -1.48 3.33 -27.46
CA ASP A 189 -1.07 1.94 -27.62
C ASP A 189 0.46 1.78 -27.51
N VAL A 190 0.94 0.55 -27.73
CA VAL A 190 2.36 0.20 -27.63
C VAL A 190 3.25 0.95 -28.63
N ASP A 191 2.67 1.49 -29.69
CA ASP A 191 3.35 2.25 -30.74
C ASP A 191 3.14 3.78 -30.56
N GLY A 192 2.58 4.20 -29.42
CA GLY A 192 2.31 5.59 -29.10
C GLY A 192 1.08 6.18 -29.81
N ARG A 193 0.24 5.36 -30.45
CA ARG A 193 -0.93 5.83 -31.19
C ARG A 193 -2.14 5.98 -30.25
N PRO A 194 -2.96 7.03 -30.39
CA PRO A 194 -4.16 7.21 -29.56
C PRO A 194 -5.13 6.02 -29.66
N VAL A 195 -5.58 5.50 -28.53
CA VAL A 195 -6.61 4.46 -28.42
C VAL A 195 -7.96 5.15 -28.26
N GLU A 196 -8.76 5.15 -29.33
CA GLU A 196 -10.14 5.63 -29.27
C GLU A 196 -11.00 4.81 -28.28
N GLY A 197 -11.80 5.52 -27.47
CA GLY A 197 -12.77 4.93 -26.56
C GLY A 197 -12.27 4.52 -25.18
N LEU A 198 -10.96 4.64 -24.88
CA LEU A 198 -10.42 4.34 -23.56
C LEU A 198 -10.03 5.64 -22.82
N LYS A 199 -10.96 6.15 -22.00
CA LYS A 199 -10.71 7.26 -21.07
C LYS A 199 -10.40 6.66 -19.70
N VAL A 200 -9.18 6.86 -19.21
CA VAL A 200 -8.84 6.52 -17.81
C VAL A 200 -8.87 7.84 -17.02
N PRO A 201 -9.68 7.93 -15.95
CA PRO A 201 -9.68 9.13 -15.13
C PRO A 201 -8.41 9.17 -14.28
N TRP A 202 -7.73 10.31 -14.30
CA TRP A 202 -6.69 10.65 -13.34
C TRP A 202 -6.89 12.10 -12.95
N LEU A 203 -6.79 12.40 -11.66
CA LEU A 203 -6.82 13.77 -11.15
C LEU A 203 -5.50 14.45 -11.52
N LYS A 204 -5.55 15.41 -12.44
CA LYS A 204 -4.46 16.36 -12.68
C LYS A 204 -4.82 17.68 -12.03
N LEU A 205 -4.03 18.12 -11.06
CA LEU A 205 -4.14 19.49 -10.55
C LEU A 205 -3.75 20.43 -11.71
N VAL A 206 -4.72 21.18 -12.24
CA VAL A 206 -4.46 22.19 -13.26
C VAL A 206 -4.01 23.45 -12.55
N THR A 207 -2.74 23.50 -12.17
CA THR A 207 -2.12 24.78 -11.81
C THR A 207 -1.91 25.55 -13.11
N TYR A 208 -2.77 26.53 -13.39
CA TYR A 208 -2.39 27.59 -14.33
C TYR A 208 -1.21 28.34 -13.69
N ARG A 209 -0.06 28.28 -14.38
CA ARG A 209 1.28 28.77 -14.04
C ARG A 209 2.20 27.72 -13.43
N THR A 210 3.10 27.23 -14.28
CA THR A 210 4.40 26.66 -13.94
C THR A 210 5.12 27.53 -12.92
N TRP A 211 5.15 27.12 -11.66
CA TRP A 211 6.20 27.50 -10.73
C TRP A 211 6.60 26.25 -9.92
N ALA A 212 7.85 25.85 -10.08
CA ALA A 212 8.48 24.86 -9.23
C ALA A 212 8.37 25.32 -7.78
N PHE A 213 7.57 24.63 -6.97
CA PHE A 213 7.47 24.95 -5.55
C PHE A 213 8.55 24.19 -4.78
N ARG A 214 9.68 24.86 -4.55
CA ARG A 214 10.53 24.61 -3.38
C ARG A 214 10.05 25.56 -2.28
N PRO A 215 9.45 25.10 -1.18
CA PRO A 215 9.34 25.94 0.00
C PRO A 215 10.70 25.98 0.70
N LYS A 216 11.30 27.17 0.66
CA LYS A 216 12.35 27.61 1.59
C LYS A 216 11.75 27.68 3.00
N ILE A 217 12.55 27.24 3.95
CA ILE A 217 12.40 27.52 5.38
C ILE A 217 13.01 28.90 5.60
N GLU A 218 12.23 29.85 6.11
CA GLU A 218 12.76 31.01 6.83
C GLU A 218 11.91 31.19 8.10
N VAL A 219 12.64 31.33 9.20
CA VAL A 219 12.18 31.37 10.59
C VAL A 219 12.22 32.82 11.05
N THR A 220 11.47 33.13 12.12
CA THR A 220 11.63 34.25 13.08
C THR A 220 11.04 35.61 12.69
N GLU A 221 10.56 36.47 13.60
CA GLU A 221 10.46 36.45 15.08
C GLU A 221 9.01 36.73 15.54
#